data_AF-A0AAW9Q732-F1
#
_entry.id   AF-A0AAW9Q732-F1
#
_cell.length_a   1.000
_cell.length_b   1.000
_cell.length_c   1.000
_cell.angle_alpha   90.00
_cell.angle_beta   90.00
_cell.angle_gamma   90.00
#
_symmetry.space_group_name_H-M   'P 1'
#
loop_
_entity.id
_entity.type
_entity.pdbx_description
1 polymer ?
#
loop_
_entity_poly.entity_id
_entity_poly.type
_entity_poly.pdbx_seq_one_letter_code
_entity_poly.pdbx_strand_id
1 'polypeptide(L)'
;MFLAVLVGATTVESPIRGYSEVSWQYLKRFHQPMAGFVGGQWAEDGSLLELGMWEKEERQHSPALAKIYKELTGESLTAKPTRVKPYQPSECPYQDMYRHGLHRFVTEYGATCLYLWLVAHSTDALQQVLVEILLDEINHMTKFFGFGIWAFAESSGDRLKDSLNRILTNYGQSRSQVTQSTKQIPNPSVEIYRTFGRVMELLDWQTWHPISKLELTYTFLRVMHRLWRWRSTLTPEYLQGLLGTPPCESLNQCSL
;
A
#
# COMPACT_ATOMS: atom_id res chain seq x y z
N MET A 1 3.96 23.00 1.18
CA MET A 1 3.29 21.77 1.63
C MET A 1 2.63 21.03 0.48
N PHE A 2 1.59 21.58 -0.18
CA PHE A 2 0.94 20.92 -1.33
C PHE A 2 1.96 20.46 -2.40
N LEU A 3 2.86 21.35 -2.83
CA LEU A 3 3.92 20.99 -3.77
C LEU A 3 4.89 19.92 -3.24
N ALA A 4 5.22 19.97 -1.94
CA ALA A 4 6.09 18.96 -1.32
C ALA A 4 5.42 17.58 -1.31
N VAL A 5 4.11 17.52 -1.11
CA VAL A 5 3.32 16.30 -1.27
C VAL A 5 3.42 15.76 -2.68
N LEU A 6 3.24 16.60 -3.71
CA LEU A 6 3.36 16.16 -5.11
C LEU A 6 4.75 15.58 -5.40
N VAL A 7 5.82 16.23 -4.93
CA VAL A 7 7.20 15.74 -5.09
C VAL A 7 7.39 14.39 -4.41
N GLY A 8 6.95 14.27 -3.16
CA GLY A 8 7.04 13.04 -2.37
C GLY A 8 6.27 11.89 -3.02
N ALA A 9 5.02 12.12 -3.41
CA ALA A 9 4.17 11.13 -4.07
C ALA A 9 4.78 10.66 -5.40
N THR A 10 5.19 11.58 -6.27
CA THR A 10 5.85 11.24 -7.56
C THR A 10 7.07 10.34 -7.37
N THR A 11 7.83 10.53 -6.27
CA THR A 11 9.00 9.71 -5.93
C THR A 11 8.60 8.29 -5.52
N VAL A 12 7.53 8.15 -4.74
CA VAL A 12 7.02 6.84 -4.29
C VAL A 12 6.53 6.00 -5.47
N GLU A 13 5.84 6.59 -6.44
CA GLU A 13 5.25 5.86 -7.58
C GLU A 13 6.25 5.41 -8.65
N SER A 14 7.46 5.99 -8.65
CA SER A 14 8.35 5.90 -9.82
C SER A 14 8.92 4.50 -10.17
N PRO A 15 9.08 3.51 -9.28
CA PRO A 15 9.54 2.18 -9.66
C PRO A 15 8.39 1.15 -9.77
N ILE A 16 7.24 1.59 -10.28
CA ILE A 16 5.98 0.82 -10.26
C ILE A 16 6.09 -0.59 -10.84
N ARG A 17 6.85 -0.76 -11.93
CA ARG A 17 7.05 -2.07 -12.55
C ARG A 17 7.68 -3.07 -11.58
N GLY A 18 8.65 -2.63 -10.77
CA GLY A 18 9.28 -3.50 -9.79
C GLY A 18 8.33 -3.86 -8.64
N TYR A 19 7.46 -2.93 -8.20
CA TYR A 19 6.44 -3.23 -7.21
C TYR A 19 5.38 -4.21 -7.73
N SER A 20 4.99 -4.06 -8.99
CA SER A 20 4.08 -4.96 -9.72
C SER A 20 4.65 -6.37 -9.75
N GLU A 21 5.90 -6.52 -10.19
CA GLU A 21 6.57 -7.81 -10.31
C GLU A 21 6.74 -8.51 -8.95
N VAL A 22 7.20 -7.79 -7.92
CA VAL A 22 7.37 -8.38 -6.58
C VAL A 22 6.02 -8.83 -6.01
N SER A 23 4.97 -8.04 -6.20
CA SER A 23 3.63 -8.39 -5.75
C SER A 23 3.09 -9.61 -6.48
N TRP A 24 3.31 -9.71 -7.78
CA TRP A 24 2.99 -10.90 -8.57
C TRP A 24 3.64 -12.16 -8.02
N GLN A 25 4.94 -12.09 -7.69
CA GLN A 25 5.71 -13.23 -7.20
C GLN A 25 5.17 -13.75 -5.85
N TYR A 26 4.72 -12.86 -4.96
CA TYR A 26 4.02 -13.26 -3.73
C TYR A 26 2.63 -13.85 -4.03
N LEU A 27 1.82 -13.17 -4.87
CA LEU A 27 0.41 -13.51 -5.09
C LEU A 27 0.17 -14.77 -5.91
N LYS A 28 1.00 -15.06 -6.92
CA LYS A 28 0.74 -16.14 -7.90
C LYS A 28 0.59 -17.54 -7.28
N ARG A 29 1.19 -17.75 -6.10
CA ARG A 29 1.12 -19.02 -5.36
C ARG A 29 -0.21 -19.20 -4.63
N PHE A 30 -0.94 -18.12 -4.37
CA PHE A 30 -2.13 -18.09 -3.52
C PHE A 30 -3.40 -17.79 -4.31
N HIS A 31 -3.34 -16.85 -5.26
CA HIS A 31 -4.52 -16.42 -5.99
C HIS A 31 -4.14 -15.81 -7.34
N GLN A 32 -4.20 -16.64 -8.39
CA GLN A 32 -3.84 -16.26 -9.76
C GLN A 32 -4.58 -15.01 -10.27
N PRO A 33 -5.91 -14.84 -10.07
CA PRO A 33 -6.58 -13.63 -10.54
C PRO A 33 -6.06 -12.34 -9.89
N MET A 34 -5.69 -12.38 -8.61
CA MET A 34 -5.14 -11.21 -7.92
C MET A 34 -3.69 -10.95 -8.36
N ALA A 35 -2.92 -12.02 -8.58
CA ALA A 35 -1.60 -11.90 -9.21
C ALA A 35 -1.70 -11.26 -10.60
N GLY A 36 -2.66 -11.69 -11.43
CA GLY A 36 -2.93 -11.10 -12.74
C GLY A 36 -3.37 -9.65 -12.69
N PHE A 37 -4.24 -9.29 -11.73
CA PHE A 37 -4.66 -7.90 -11.51
C PHE A 37 -3.48 -6.98 -11.21
N VAL A 38 -2.55 -7.41 -10.34
CA VAL A 38 -1.41 -6.58 -9.92
C VAL A 38 -0.27 -6.63 -10.95
N GLY A 39 0.20 -7.84 -11.23
CA GLY A 39 1.42 -8.16 -11.94
C GLY A 39 1.29 -8.45 -13.43
N GLY A 40 0.06 -8.65 -13.89
CA GLY A 40 -0.23 -9.05 -15.25
C GLY A 40 -0.07 -10.54 -15.54
N GLN A 41 -0.08 -10.87 -16.84
CA GLN A 41 0.07 -12.22 -17.35
C GLN A 41 1.49 -12.46 -17.85
N TRP A 42 2.02 -13.64 -17.55
CA TRP A 42 3.40 -14.01 -17.83
C TRP A 42 3.42 -15.31 -18.62
N ALA A 43 4.31 -15.40 -19.61
CA ALA A 43 4.59 -16.62 -20.35
C ALA A 43 5.46 -17.58 -19.54
N GLU A 44 5.55 -18.83 -20.01
CA GLU A 44 6.37 -19.87 -19.38
C GLU A 44 7.86 -19.54 -19.35
N ASP A 45 8.35 -18.78 -20.34
CA ASP A 45 9.73 -18.32 -20.43
C ASP A 45 10.05 -17.14 -19.49
N GLY A 46 9.05 -16.67 -18.73
CA GLY A 46 9.18 -15.53 -17.82
C GLY A 46 9.04 -14.17 -18.50
N SER A 47 8.64 -14.11 -19.77
CA SER A 47 8.31 -12.84 -20.43
C SER A 47 6.93 -12.33 -20.00
N LEU A 48 6.77 -11.01 -19.90
CA LEU A 48 5.48 -10.39 -19.61
C LEU A 48 4.65 -10.30 -20.89
N LEU A 49 3.47 -10.92 -20.87
CA LEU A 49 2.51 -10.90 -21.98
C LEU A 49 1.58 -9.69 -21.91
N GLU A 50 1.04 -9.42 -20.72
CA GLU A 50 0.13 -8.30 -20.48
C GLU A 50 0.39 -7.67 -19.12
N LEU A 51 0.35 -6.33 -19.04
CA LEU A 51 0.41 -5.61 -17.78
C LEU A 51 -0.86 -5.84 -16.95
N GLY A 52 -0.69 -5.92 -15.63
CA GLY A 52 -1.82 -5.92 -14.70
C GLY A 52 -2.58 -4.60 -14.74
N MET A 53 -3.87 -4.63 -14.42
CA MET A 53 -4.69 -3.41 -14.40
C MET A 53 -4.18 -2.40 -13.37
N TRP A 54 -3.76 -2.88 -12.19
CA TRP A 54 -3.13 -2.06 -11.16
C TRP A 54 -1.90 -1.32 -11.70
N GLU A 55 -0.97 -2.04 -12.36
CA GLU A 55 0.24 -1.41 -12.92
C GLU A 55 -0.11 -0.41 -14.03
N LYS A 56 -1.14 -0.66 -14.84
CA LYS A 56 -1.60 0.28 -15.88
C LYS A 56 -2.11 1.59 -15.28
N GLU A 57 -2.91 1.52 -14.20
CA GLU A 57 -3.48 2.65 -13.45
C GLU A 57 -2.34 3.48 -12.81
N GLU A 58 -1.52 2.83 -12.00
CA GLU A 58 -0.41 3.46 -11.25
C GLU A 58 0.64 4.13 -12.13
N ARG A 59 0.87 3.60 -13.34
CA ARG A 59 1.75 4.24 -14.34
C ARG A 59 1.29 5.62 -14.76
N GLN A 60 0.01 5.96 -14.59
CA GLN A 60 -0.53 7.27 -14.92
C GLN A 60 -0.34 8.30 -13.79
N HIS A 61 -0.16 7.84 -12.55
CA HIS A 61 -0.11 8.73 -11.38
C HIS A 61 1.12 9.63 -11.39
N SER A 62 2.32 9.05 -11.51
CA SER A 62 3.58 9.82 -11.53
C SER A 62 3.61 10.88 -12.64
N PRO A 63 3.25 10.57 -13.92
CA PRO A 63 3.12 11.59 -14.96
C PRO A 63 2.06 12.67 -14.66
N ALA A 64 0.91 12.30 -14.11
CA ALA A 64 -0.15 13.24 -13.77
C ALA A 64 0.32 14.22 -12.66
N LEU A 65 0.93 13.71 -11.60
CA LEU A 65 1.48 14.51 -10.50
C LEU A 65 2.62 15.42 -10.97
N ALA A 66 3.52 14.92 -11.82
CA ALA A 66 4.59 15.73 -12.40
C ALA A 66 4.04 16.85 -13.31
N LYS A 67 2.98 16.57 -14.07
CA LYS A 67 2.28 17.58 -14.87
C LYS A 67 1.63 18.65 -13.99
N ILE A 68 0.90 18.26 -12.94
CA ILE A 68 0.33 19.20 -11.97
C ILE A 68 1.42 20.09 -11.38
N TYR A 69 2.54 19.51 -10.94
CA TYR A 69 3.66 20.27 -10.39
C TYR A 69 4.17 21.31 -11.41
N LYS A 70 4.34 20.91 -12.66
CA LYS A 70 4.79 21.81 -13.74
C LYS A 70 3.80 22.93 -14.02
N GLU A 71 2.50 22.66 -14.07
CA GLU A 71 1.49 23.70 -14.29
C GLU A 71 1.44 24.70 -13.13
N LEU A 72 1.67 24.24 -11.89
CA LEU A 72 1.66 25.10 -10.70
C LEU A 72 2.94 25.92 -10.51
N THR A 73 4.08 25.45 -11.02
CA THR A 73 5.40 26.04 -10.72
C THR A 73 6.16 26.55 -11.95
N GLY A 74 5.79 26.10 -13.16
CA GLY A 74 6.59 26.25 -14.38
C GLY A 74 7.77 25.29 -14.48
N GLU A 75 8.10 24.53 -13.43
CA GLU A 75 9.28 23.69 -13.35
C GLU A 75 8.97 22.22 -13.63
N SER A 76 9.93 21.51 -14.25
CA SER A 76 9.78 20.08 -14.48
C SER A 76 10.24 19.27 -13.27
N LEU A 77 9.40 18.35 -12.80
CA LEU A 77 9.74 17.45 -11.71
C LEU A 77 10.49 16.23 -12.25
N THR A 78 11.69 15.97 -11.74
CA THR A 78 12.42 14.72 -12.02
C THR A 78 12.36 13.82 -10.80
N ALA A 79 11.57 12.74 -10.90
CA ALA A 79 11.49 11.74 -9.83
C ALA A 79 12.85 11.05 -9.66
N LYS A 80 13.27 10.85 -8.41
CA LYS A 80 14.44 10.02 -8.08
C LYS A 80 13.95 8.63 -7.67
N PRO A 81 14.01 7.62 -8.54
CA PRO A 81 13.41 6.34 -8.23
C PRO A 81 14.02 5.69 -7.01
N THR A 82 13.16 5.27 -6.09
CA THR A 82 13.57 4.48 -4.94
C THR A 82 13.89 3.05 -5.35
N ARG A 83 14.92 2.46 -4.74
CA ARG A 83 15.23 1.04 -4.96
C ARG A 83 14.10 0.16 -4.45
N VAL A 84 13.57 -0.68 -5.33
CA VAL A 84 12.58 -1.72 -5.00
C VAL A 84 13.25 -2.81 -4.16
N LYS A 85 12.59 -3.22 -3.08
CA LYS A 85 13.00 -4.42 -2.35
C LYS A 85 12.65 -5.65 -3.21
N PRO A 86 13.62 -6.51 -3.56
CA PRO A 86 13.31 -7.70 -4.35
C PRO A 86 12.43 -8.66 -3.55
N TYR A 87 11.79 -9.58 -4.25
CA TYR A 87 11.13 -10.72 -3.66
C TYR A 87 12.09 -11.52 -2.77
N GLN A 88 11.67 -11.79 -1.54
CA GLN A 88 12.44 -12.54 -0.56
C GLN A 88 11.55 -13.67 -0.04
N PRO A 89 11.56 -14.85 -0.70
CA PRO A 89 10.86 -16.01 -0.20
C PRO A 89 11.54 -16.52 1.08
N SER A 90 10.74 -16.85 2.08
CA SER A 90 11.13 -17.65 3.22
C SER A 90 10.56 -19.07 3.11
N GLU A 91 10.86 -19.88 4.12
CA GLU A 91 10.28 -21.22 4.26
C GLU A 91 8.78 -21.20 4.59
N CYS A 92 8.22 -20.04 4.91
CA CYS A 92 6.79 -19.86 5.19
C CYS A 92 6.13 -18.89 4.18
N PRO A 93 5.74 -19.37 2.98
CA PRO A 93 5.10 -18.54 1.96
C PRO A 93 3.84 -17.82 2.45
N TYR A 94 3.07 -18.44 3.35
CA TYR A 94 1.85 -17.84 3.91
C TYR A 94 2.16 -16.59 4.75
N GLN A 95 3.18 -16.68 5.62
CA GLN A 95 3.60 -15.56 6.45
C GLN A 95 4.26 -14.45 5.62
N ASP A 96 4.96 -14.81 4.55
CA ASP A 96 5.48 -13.87 3.56
C ASP A 96 4.36 -13.11 2.86
N MET A 97 3.35 -13.84 2.36
CA MET A 97 2.20 -13.26 1.69
C MET A 97 1.40 -12.35 2.63
N TYR A 98 1.25 -12.73 3.90
CA TYR A 98 0.61 -11.88 4.90
C TYR A 98 1.33 -10.54 5.06
N ARG A 99 2.67 -10.57 5.18
CA ARG A 99 3.48 -9.35 5.33
C ARG A 99 3.43 -8.47 4.11
N HIS A 100 3.59 -9.09 2.94
CA HIS A 100 3.52 -8.38 1.66
C HIS A 100 2.14 -7.75 1.46
N GLY A 101 1.06 -8.51 1.66
CA GLY A 101 -0.31 -8.02 1.55
C GLY A 101 -0.62 -6.89 2.53
N LEU A 102 -0.16 -7.00 3.79
CA LEU A 102 -0.31 -5.94 4.78
C LEU A 102 0.49 -4.68 4.41
N HIS A 103 1.70 -4.85 3.88
CA HIS A 103 2.52 -3.74 3.38
C HIS A 103 1.82 -3.01 2.22
N ARG A 104 1.32 -3.76 1.22
CA ARG A 104 0.53 -3.20 0.12
C ARG A 104 -0.67 -2.44 0.66
N PHE A 105 -1.51 -3.08 1.48
CA PHE A 105 -2.67 -2.40 2.08
C PHE A 105 -2.30 -1.07 2.75
N VAL A 106 -1.24 -1.02 3.55
CA VAL A 106 -0.84 0.22 4.24
C VAL A 106 -0.32 1.28 3.27
N THR A 107 0.39 0.90 2.21
CA THR A 107 0.81 1.84 1.15
C THR A 107 -0.40 2.47 0.46
N GLU A 108 -1.36 1.65 0.00
CA GLU A 108 -2.58 2.08 -0.70
C GLU A 108 -3.48 2.93 0.20
N TYR A 109 -3.62 2.53 1.47
CA TYR A 109 -4.33 3.30 2.48
C TYR A 109 -3.66 4.67 2.73
N GLY A 110 -2.32 4.69 2.76
CA GLY A 110 -1.52 5.91 2.83
C GLY A 110 -1.80 6.86 1.68
N ALA A 111 -1.69 6.36 0.46
CA ALA A 111 -1.93 7.10 -0.77
C ALA A 111 -3.40 7.58 -0.87
N THR A 112 -4.37 6.72 -0.58
CA THR A 112 -5.80 7.09 -0.48
C THR A 112 -6.02 8.29 0.43
N CYS A 113 -5.46 8.26 1.65
CA CYS A 113 -5.63 9.35 2.61
C CYS A 113 -4.94 10.64 2.15
N LEU A 114 -3.76 10.51 1.55
CA LEU A 114 -2.99 11.63 1.04
C LEU A 114 -3.68 12.31 -0.14
N TYR A 115 -4.16 11.56 -1.12
CA TYR A 115 -4.86 12.09 -2.27
C TYR A 115 -6.25 12.62 -1.91
N LEU A 116 -6.94 12.03 -0.94
CA LEU A 116 -8.16 12.62 -0.39
C LEU A 116 -7.88 13.99 0.25
N TRP A 117 -6.76 14.13 0.97
CA TRP A 117 -6.33 15.42 1.48
C TRP A 117 -6.02 16.40 0.32
N LEU A 118 -5.30 16.00 -0.73
CA LEU A 118 -5.06 16.87 -1.89
C LEU A 118 -6.36 17.31 -2.60
N VAL A 119 -7.33 16.41 -2.76
CA VAL A 119 -8.66 16.71 -3.33
C VAL A 119 -9.39 17.77 -2.50
N ALA A 120 -9.34 17.66 -1.17
CA ALA A 120 -9.96 18.63 -0.27
C ALA A 120 -9.30 20.02 -0.32
N HIS A 121 -8.02 20.08 -0.73
CA HIS A 121 -7.23 21.31 -0.84
C HIS A 121 -7.01 21.76 -2.29
N SER A 122 -7.88 21.34 -3.21
CA SER A 122 -7.86 21.75 -4.62
C SER A 122 -9.27 22.08 -5.12
N THR A 123 -9.35 22.76 -6.26
CA THR A 123 -10.63 23.08 -6.93
C THR A 123 -10.52 22.79 -8.43
N ASP A 124 -11.68 22.77 -9.09
CA ASP A 124 -11.81 22.76 -10.55
C ASP A 124 -11.01 21.63 -11.24
N ALA A 125 -10.31 21.95 -12.32
CA ALA A 125 -9.55 20.97 -13.11
C ALA A 125 -8.47 20.24 -12.29
N LEU A 126 -7.85 20.93 -11.31
CA LEU A 126 -6.86 20.30 -10.44
C LEU A 126 -7.52 19.23 -9.57
N GLN A 127 -8.67 19.56 -8.97
CA GLN A 127 -9.43 18.61 -8.15
C GLN A 127 -9.88 17.41 -8.98
N GLN A 128 -10.33 17.61 -10.22
CA GLN A 128 -10.77 16.51 -11.10
C GLN A 128 -9.66 15.49 -11.34
N VAL A 129 -8.44 15.94 -11.67
CA VAL A 129 -7.30 15.03 -11.89
C VAL A 129 -6.95 14.26 -10.62
N LEU A 130 -6.99 14.93 -9.46
CA LEU A 130 -6.70 14.29 -8.17
C LEU A 130 -7.79 13.30 -7.75
N VAL A 131 -9.05 13.53 -8.13
CA VAL A 131 -10.16 12.61 -7.89
C VAL A 131 -9.95 11.30 -8.66
N GLU A 132 -9.52 11.35 -9.92
CA GLU A 132 -9.23 10.12 -10.69
C GLU A 132 -8.15 9.27 -10.01
N ILE A 133 -7.03 9.89 -9.60
CA ILE A 133 -5.97 9.19 -8.86
C ILE A 133 -6.52 8.62 -7.54
N LEU A 134 -7.31 9.41 -6.79
CA LEU A 134 -7.93 8.94 -5.55
C LEU A 134 -8.85 7.72 -5.76
N LEU A 135 -9.61 7.67 -6.86
CA LEU A 135 -10.49 6.56 -7.15
C LEU A 135 -9.72 5.26 -7.40
N ASP A 136 -8.57 5.35 -8.09
CA ASP A 136 -7.65 4.23 -8.27
C ASP A 136 -7.17 3.70 -6.91
N GLU A 137 -6.67 4.59 -6.04
CA GLU A 137 -6.18 4.20 -4.71
C GLU A 137 -7.27 3.57 -3.83
N ILE A 138 -8.49 4.10 -3.86
CA ILE A 138 -9.61 3.51 -3.12
C ILE A 138 -9.87 2.09 -3.63
N ASN A 139 -9.86 1.88 -4.94
CA ASN A 139 -10.05 0.58 -5.57
C ASN A 139 -8.91 -0.39 -5.19
N HIS A 140 -7.66 0.07 -5.18
CA HIS A 140 -6.51 -0.75 -4.80
C HIS A 140 -6.54 -1.11 -3.32
N MET A 141 -6.69 -0.11 -2.44
CA MET A 141 -6.79 -0.26 -0.99
C MET A 141 -7.89 -1.26 -0.62
N THR A 142 -9.08 -1.13 -1.21
CA THR A 142 -10.22 -2.01 -0.91
C THR A 142 -9.99 -3.44 -1.39
N LYS A 143 -9.39 -3.65 -2.57
CA LYS A 143 -9.01 -4.98 -3.07
C LYS A 143 -7.98 -5.64 -2.16
N PHE A 144 -6.90 -4.96 -1.79
CA PHE A 144 -5.89 -5.52 -0.89
C PHE A 144 -6.44 -5.79 0.51
N PHE A 145 -7.29 -4.91 1.04
CA PHE A 145 -7.95 -5.12 2.34
C PHE A 145 -8.90 -6.30 2.33
N GLY A 146 -9.81 -6.38 1.35
CA GLY A 146 -10.75 -7.48 1.20
C GLY A 146 -10.06 -8.82 0.96
N PHE A 147 -9.03 -8.82 0.09
CA PHE A 147 -8.18 -9.98 -0.13
C PHE A 147 -7.49 -10.43 1.16
N GLY A 148 -6.97 -9.49 1.96
CA GLY A 148 -6.35 -9.79 3.24
C GLY A 148 -7.32 -10.41 4.26
N ILE A 149 -8.55 -9.92 4.33
CA ILE A 149 -9.59 -10.51 5.21
C ILE A 149 -9.91 -11.94 4.76
N TRP A 150 -10.07 -12.16 3.46
CA TRP A 150 -10.35 -13.47 2.90
C TRP A 150 -9.20 -14.46 3.13
N ALA A 151 -7.97 -14.08 2.75
CA ALA A 151 -6.82 -14.97 2.78
C ALA A 151 -6.34 -15.30 4.20
N PHE A 152 -6.65 -14.45 5.18
CA PHE A 152 -6.08 -14.53 6.54
C PHE A 152 -7.16 -14.50 7.63
N ALA A 153 -8.34 -15.06 7.36
CA ALA A 153 -9.55 -14.96 8.19
C ALA A 153 -9.31 -15.27 9.68
N GLU A 154 -8.60 -16.35 10.01
CA GLU A 154 -8.29 -16.81 11.38
C GLU A 154 -7.36 -15.85 12.16
N SER A 155 -6.64 -14.99 11.45
CA SER A 155 -5.75 -13.96 11.99
C SER A 155 -6.26 -12.52 11.82
N SER A 156 -7.33 -12.33 11.05
CA SER A 156 -7.67 -11.05 10.41
C SER A 156 -8.23 -9.98 11.34
N GLY A 157 -8.80 -10.35 12.49
CA GLY A 157 -9.36 -9.40 13.44
C GLY A 157 -8.28 -8.79 14.32
N ASP A 158 -7.71 -9.63 15.18
CA ASP A 158 -6.80 -9.16 16.23
C ASP A 158 -5.40 -8.87 15.69
N ARG A 159 -4.81 -9.69 14.80
CA ARG A 159 -3.46 -9.40 14.28
C ARG A 159 -3.42 -8.17 13.37
N LEU A 160 -4.47 -7.94 12.57
CA LEU A 160 -4.56 -6.74 11.73
C LEU A 160 -4.79 -5.50 12.60
N LYS A 161 -5.73 -5.56 13.55
CA LYS A 161 -6.01 -4.48 14.49
C LYS A 161 -4.79 -4.17 15.36
N ASP A 162 -4.07 -5.18 15.85
CA ASP A 162 -2.84 -5.00 16.63
C ASP A 162 -1.71 -4.42 15.79
N SER A 163 -1.56 -4.88 14.54
CA SER A 163 -0.55 -4.34 13.62
C SER A 163 -0.82 -2.87 13.31
N LEU A 164 -2.08 -2.51 13.02
CA LEU A 164 -2.50 -1.14 12.73
C LEU A 164 -2.47 -0.24 13.97
N ASN A 165 -2.92 -0.72 15.12
CA ASN A 165 -2.85 0.01 16.38
C ASN A 165 -1.40 0.32 16.73
N ARG A 166 -0.47 -0.65 16.60
CA ARG A 166 0.96 -0.42 16.83
C ARG A 166 1.56 0.60 15.87
N ILE A 167 1.07 0.68 14.63
CA ILE A 167 1.50 1.71 13.67
C ILE A 167 1.01 3.09 14.13
N LEU A 168 -0.25 3.18 14.57
CA LEU A 168 -0.89 4.43 15.00
C LEU A 168 -0.38 4.93 16.37
N THR A 169 -0.15 4.04 17.34
CA THR A 169 0.26 4.41 18.71
C THR A 169 1.75 4.67 18.84
N ASN A 170 2.59 4.01 18.03
CA ASN A 170 4.05 4.24 18.08
C ASN A 170 4.51 5.38 17.15
N TYR A 171 3.59 6.05 16.46
CA TYR A 171 3.90 7.28 15.72
C TYR A 171 4.17 8.42 16.71
N GLY A 172 5.43 8.53 17.13
CA GLY A 172 5.91 9.53 18.10
C GLY A 172 6.92 9.00 19.12
N GLN A 173 7.07 7.68 19.27
CA GLN A 173 8.05 7.07 20.18
C GLN A 173 9.09 6.26 19.40
N SER A 174 10.21 6.92 19.09
CA SER A 174 11.56 6.50 19.47
C SER A 174 12.60 6.68 18.37
N ARG A 175 13.51 7.63 18.61
CA ARG A 175 14.83 7.75 17.97
C ARG A 175 15.87 6.89 18.72
N SER A 176 15.48 5.85 19.45
CA SER A 176 16.43 5.09 20.26
C SER A 176 16.06 3.63 20.39
N GLN A 177 17.10 2.81 20.28
CA GLN A 177 17.17 1.34 20.44
C GLN A 177 16.93 0.51 19.17
N VAL A 178 18.00 0.36 18.39
CA VAL A 178 18.33 -0.95 17.80
C VAL A 178 19.77 -1.27 18.21
N THR A 179 19.94 -1.82 19.40
CA THR A 179 21.16 -2.52 19.80
C THR A 179 20.95 -4.00 19.55
N GLN A 180 21.75 -4.54 18.63
CA GLN A 180 22.26 -5.90 18.50
C GLN A 180 21.33 -7.13 18.65
N SER A 181 21.56 -8.04 17.68
CA SER A 181 21.47 -9.51 17.79
C SER A 181 20.09 -10.16 17.70
N THR A 182 19.83 -10.83 16.58
CA THR A 182 19.67 -12.29 16.37
C THR A 182 18.98 -12.45 15.01
N LYS A 183 19.18 -13.56 14.27
CA LYS A 183 18.44 -13.92 13.04
C LYS A 183 16.94 -14.16 13.31
N GLN A 184 16.24 -13.16 13.85
CA GLN A 184 14.80 -13.16 13.98
C GLN A 184 14.20 -12.52 12.74
N ILE A 185 13.27 -13.24 12.14
CA ILE A 185 12.47 -12.77 11.03
C ILE A 185 11.82 -11.43 11.45
N PRO A 186 12.03 -10.32 10.72
CA PRO A 186 11.58 -9.00 11.14
C PRO A 186 10.09 -8.99 11.46
N ASN A 187 9.71 -8.38 12.57
CA ASN A 187 8.31 -8.20 12.92
C ASN A 187 7.61 -7.34 11.85
N PRO A 188 6.50 -7.80 11.22
CA PRO A 188 5.77 -7.08 10.18
C PRO A 188 5.51 -5.61 10.53
N SER A 189 5.16 -5.33 11.79
CA SER A 189 4.82 -3.96 12.22
C SER A 189 6.00 -3.00 12.12
N VAL A 190 7.24 -3.47 12.32
CA VAL A 190 8.45 -2.65 12.27
C VAL A 190 8.78 -2.25 10.82
N GLU A 191 8.59 -3.16 9.87
CA GLU A 191 8.84 -2.88 8.45
C GLU A 191 7.82 -1.91 7.86
N ILE A 192 6.55 -2.06 8.26
CA ILE A 192 5.48 -1.16 7.86
C ILE A 192 5.69 0.22 8.48
N TYR A 193 6.01 0.29 9.77
CA TYR A 193 6.34 1.55 10.42
C TYR A 193 7.51 2.26 9.71
N ARG A 194 8.56 1.53 9.36
CA ARG A 194 9.71 2.09 8.61
C ARG A 194 9.29 2.61 7.23
N THR A 195 8.40 1.89 6.53
CA THR A 195 7.88 2.32 5.23
C THR A 195 7.04 3.58 5.39
N PHE A 196 6.08 3.58 6.32
CA PHE A 196 5.23 4.73 6.60
C PHE A 196 6.08 5.95 7.02
N GLY A 197 7.02 5.79 7.94
CA GLY A 197 7.95 6.84 8.34
C GLY A 197 8.76 7.41 7.17
N ARG A 198 9.25 6.56 6.26
CA ARG A 198 9.95 7.00 5.05
C ARG A 198 9.04 7.75 4.08
N VAL A 199 7.80 7.31 3.89
CA VAL A 199 6.82 8.04 3.06
C VAL A 199 6.54 9.40 3.68
N MET A 200 6.28 9.47 4.99
CA MET A 200 6.06 10.75 5.68
C MET A 200 7.29 11.67 5.62
N GLU A 201 8.50 11.12 5.62
CA GLU A 201 9.74 11.88 5.39
C GLU A 201 9.82 12.43 3.96
N LEU A 202 9.48 11.63 2.94
CA LEU A 202 9.42 12.09 1.54
C LEU A 202 8.38 13.20 1.32
N LEU A 203 7.33 13.21 2.13
CA LEU A 203 6.31 14.27 2.15
C LEU A 203 6.75 15.52 2.92
N ASP A 204 7.95 15.52 3.50
CA ASP A 204 8.47 16.57 4.38
C ASP A 204 7.56 16.87 5.58
N TRP A 205 6.95 15.82 6.16
CA TRP A 205 5.93 15.95 7.20
C TRP A 205 6.33 16.87 8.37
N GLN A 206 7.60 16.90 8.76
CA GLN A 206 8.03 17.70 9.91
C GLN A 206 7.81 19.20 9.70
N THR A 207 7.90 19.69 8.47
CA THR A 207 7.72 21.11 8.13
C THR A 207 6.26 21.52 7.95
N TRP A 208 5.32 20.57 7.99
CA TRP A 208 3.91 20.86 7.79
C TRP A 208 3.32 21.70 8.91
N HIS A 209 2.37 22.57 8.53
CA HIS A 209 1.59 23.33 9.49
C HIS A 209 0.79 22.39 10.41
N PRO A 210 0.66 22.67 11.71
CA PRO A 210 -0.05 21.80 12.66
C PRO A 210 -1.48 21.48 12.26
N ILE A 211 -2.20 22.44 11.68
CA ILE A 211 -3.58 22.24 11.21
C ILE A 211 -3.61 21.16 10.11
N SER A 212 -2.70 21.19 9.15
CA SER A 212 -2.68 20.21 8.06
C SER A 212 -2.22 18.83 8.53
N LYS A 213 -1.37 18.77 9.55
CA LYS A 213 -1.09 17.51 10.26
C LYS A 213 -2.36 16.94 10.89
N LEU A 214 -3.16 17.79 11.53
CA LEU A 214 -4.43 17.39 12.15
C LEU A 214 -5.45 16.94 11.08
N GLU A 215 -5.57 17.66 9.97
CA GLU A 215 -6.45 17.31 8.84
C GLU A 215 -6.09 15.94 8.25
N LEU A 216 -4.82 15.69 7.96
CA LEU A 216 -4.39 14.39 7.43
C LEU A 216 -4.59 13.27 8.46
N THR A 217 -4.28 13.52 9.73
CA THR A 217 -4.53 12.57 10.83
C THR A 217 -6.02 12.24 10.94
N TYR A 218 -6.88 13.26 10.88
CA TYR A 218 -8.32 13.07 10.86
C TYR A 218 -8.77 12.26 9.65
N THR A 219 -8.19 12.51 8.48
CA THR A 219 -8.46 11.78 7.23
C THR A 219 -8.14 10.29 7.40
N PHE A 220 -6.96 9.95 7.94
CA PHE A 220 -6.59 8.58 8.30
C PHE A 220 -7.66 7.92 9.19
N LEU A 221 -8.00 8.55 10.32
CA LEU A 221 -8.98 7.99 11.26
C LEU A 221 -10.35 7.78 10.60
N ARG A 222 -10.80 8.71 9.76
CA ARG A 222 -12.09 8.61 9.06
C ARG A 222 -12.10 7.51 8.01
N VAL A 223 -11.07 7.39 7.17
CA VAL A 223 -10.96 6.33 6.16
C VAL A 223 -10.90 4.97 6.85
N MET A 224 -10.08 4.83 7.90
CA MET A 224 -10.00 3.58 8.67
C MET A 224 -11.35 3.22 9.31
N HIS A 225 -12.06 4.18 9.91
CA HIS A 225 -13.40 3.93 10.45
C HIS A 225 -14.39 3.45 9.38
N ARG A 226 -14.33 4.01 8.16
CA ARG A 226 -15.15 3.55 7.02
C ARG A 226 -14.78 2.14 6.60
N LEU A 227 -13.49 1.82 6.52
CA LEU A 227 -13.01 0.46 6.22
C LEU A 227 -13.46 -0.56 7.27
N TRP A 228 -13.40 -0.22 8.56
CA TRP A 228 -13.89 -1.11 9.62
C TRP A 228 -15.39 -1.37 9.52
N ARG A 229 -16.18 -0.35 9.19
CA ARG A 229 -17.61 -0.53 8.94
C ARG A 229 -17.88 -1.34 7.67
N TRP A 230 -17.06 -1.18 6.63
CA TRP A 230 -17.16 -2.02 5.44
C TRP A 230 -16.76 -3.47 5.73
N ARG A 231 -15.71 -3.71 6.54
CA ARG A 231 -15.31 -5.05 6.98
C ARG A 231 -16.47 -5.84 7.59
N SER A 232 -17.34 -5.20 8.37
CA SER A 232 -18.49 -5.91 8.97
C SER A 232 -19.50 -6.42 7.94
N THR A 233 -19.44 -5.97 6.68
CA THR A 233 -20.27 -6.47 5.59
C THR A 233 -19.58 -7.55 4.75
N LEU A 234 -18.30 -7.83 5.00
CA LEU A 234 -17.51 -8.83 4.26
C LEU A 234 -17.58 -10.18 4.96
N THR A 235 -18.72 -10.87 4.85
CA THR A 235 -18.89 -12.19 5.48
C THR A 235 -17.99 -13.23 4.82
N PRO A 236 -17.60 -14.30 5.54
CA PRO A 236 -16.83 -15.39 4.95
C PRO A 236 -17.49 -15.98 3.71
N GLU A 237 -18.82 -16.16 3.71
CA GLU A 237 -19.58 -16.72 2.59
C GLU A 237 -19.53 -15.79 1.37
N TYR A 238 -19.68 -14.48 1.58
CA TYR A 238 -19.57 -13.50 0.51
C TYR A 238 -18.18 -13.50 -0.12
N LEU A 239 -17.13 -13.46 0.71
CA LEU A 239 -15.75 -13.48 0.23
C LEU A 239 -15.38 -14.79 -0.45
N GLN A 240 -15.87 -15.93 0.05
CA GLN A 240 -15.69 -17.23 -0.61
C GLN A 240 -16.43 -17.30 -1.95
N GLY A 241 -17.61 -16.70 -2.06
CA GLY A 241 -18.33 -16.59 -3.34
C GLY A 241 -17.57 -15.77 -4.40
N LEU A 242 -16.78 -14.77 -3.97
CA LEU A 242 -16.00 -13.92 -4.87
C LEU A 242 -14.61 -14.47 -5.20
N LEU A 243 -13.91 -14.98 -4.20
CA LEU A 243 -12.48 -15.32 -4.26
C LEU A 243 -12.21 -16.83 -4.18
N GLY A 244 -13.26 -17.64 -3.97
CA GLY A 244 -13.16 -19.08 -3.78
C GLY A 244 -12.68 -19.46 -2.38
N THR A 245 -12.13 -20.67 -2.26
CA THR A 245 -11.65 -21.20 -0.98
C THR A 245 -10.38 -20.47 -0.54
N PRO A 246 -10.33 -19.90 0.68
CA PRO A 246 -9.14 -19.24 1.17
C PRO A 246 -7.98 -20.23 1.28
N PRO A 247 -6.73 -19.76 1.12
CA PRO A 247 -5.56 -20.60 1.34
C PRO A 247 -5.53 -21.07 2.80
N CYS A 248 -5.59 -22.39 3.02
CA CYS A 248 -5.42 -22.96 4.35
C CYS A 248 -3.99 -22.73 4.87
N GLU A 249 -3.85 -22.51 6.18
CA GLU A 249 -2.53 -22.53 6.85
C GLU A 249 -1.81 -23.88 6.60
N SER A 250 -2.57 -24.96 6.43
CA SER A 250 -2.09 -26.31 6.14
C SER A 250 -1.54 -26.56 4.73
N LEU A 251 -1.72 -25.63 3.76
CA LEU A 251 -0.99 -25.68 2.48
C LEU A 251 0.52 -25.45 2.66
N ASN A 252 0.98 -25.12 3.87
CA ASN A 252 2.38 -24.87 4.20
C ASN A 252 2.70 -25.45 5.59
N GLN A 253 2.83 -26.78 5.71
CA GLN A 253 3.44 -27.37 6.91
C GLN A 253 4.83 -26.75 7.12
N CYS A 254 4.90 -25.74 7.99
CA CYS A 254 6.13 -25.31 8.62
C CYS A 254 6.61 -26.49 9.46
N SER A 255 7.69 -27.15 9.04
CA SER A 255 8.50 -27.91 9.97
C SER A 255 9.07 -26.92 10.99
N LEU A 256 8.48 -26.94 12.19
CA LEU A 256 9.07 -26.35 13.39
C LEU A 256 10.44 -26.98 13.68
#